data_AF-A0A7M3YL31-F1
#
_entry.id   AF-A0A7M3YL31-F1
#
_cell.length_a   1.000
_cell.length_b   1.000
_cell.length_c   1.000
_cell.angle_alpha   90.00
_cell.angle_beta   90.00
_cell.angle_gamma   90.00
#
_symmetry.space_group_name_H-M   'P 1'
#
loop_
_entity.id
_entity.type
_entity.pdbx_description
1 polymer ?
#
loop_
_entity_poly.entity_id
_entity_poly.type
_entity_poly.pdbx_seq_one_letter_code
_entity_poly.pdbx_strand_id
1 'polypeptide(L)'
;TDVCIPEEKAVRELETHLMDAWKHASMNSIRNLPHQYFFEALQSESLMNNCDGDRQSSWVYAAFELDLPIFVPGWEDSTMGNIFAARSLEGQINSDCVLSGI
;
A
#
# COMPACT_ATOMS: atom_id res chain seq x y z
N THR A 1 19.51 -8.43 -9.31
CA THR A 1 19.64 -8.74 -7.87
C THR A 1 19.35 -10.21 -7.71
N ASP A 2 20.08 -10.92 -6.85
CA ASP A 2 19.93 -12.38 -6.66
C ASP A 2 18.92 -12.73 -5.55
N VAL A 3 18.01 -11.80 -5.24
CA VAL A 3 16.96 -11.96 -4.24
C VAL A 3 15.62 -12.10 -4.96
N CYS A 4 15.00 -13.26 -4.83
CA CYS A 4 13.64 -13.49 -5.30
C CYS A 4 12.65 -13.06 -4.21
N ILE A 5 11.67 -12.22 -4.57
CA ILE A 5 10.55 -11.87 -3.70
C ILE A 5 9.37 -12.75 -4.10
N PRO A 6 8.83 -13.61 -3.21
CA PRO A 6 7.69 -14.45 -3.54
C PRO A 6 6.45 -13.58 -3.73
N GLU A 7 5.96 -13.49 -4.97
CA GLU A 7 4.83 -12.63 -5.35
C GLU A 7 3.57 -12.90 -4.50
N GLU A 8 3.16 -14.16 -4.37
CA GLU A 8 1.94 -14.53 -3.63
C GLU A 8 2.01 -14.13 -2.15
N LYS A 9 3.17 -14.34 -1.52
CA LYS A 9 3.32 -14.11 -0.07
C LYS A 9 3.61 -12.65 0.29
N ALA A 10 4.11 -11.86 -0.65
CA ALA A 10 4.51 -10.48 -0.38
C ALA A 10 3.61 -9.48 -1.13
N VAL A 11 3.51 -9.62 -2.45
CA VAL A 11 2.82 -8.66 -3.31
C VAL A 11 1.31 -8.86 -3.25
N ARG A 12 0.80 -10.09 -3.43
CA ARG A 12 -0.65 -10.38 -3.46
C ARG A 12 -1.32 -10.28 -2.09
N GLU A 13 -0.63 -10.72 -1.04
CA GLU A 13 -1.10 -10.53 0.34
C GLU A 13 -1.31 -9.04 0.67
N LEU A 14 -0.36 -8.18 0.28
CA LEU A 14 -0.47 -6.74 0.50
C LEU A 14 -1.50 -6.09 -0.44
N GLU A 15 -1.55 -6.50 -1.71
CA GLU A 15 -2.53 -6.02 -2.69
C GLU A 15 -3.96 -6.20 -2.17
N THR A 16 -4.28 -7.32 -1.52
CA THR A 16 -5.61 -7.57 -0.94
C THR A 16 -6.04 -6.44 0.00
N HIS A 17 -5.17 -6.06 0.93
CA HIS A 17 -5.44 -5.01 1.91
C HIS A 17 -5.53 -3.62 1.26
N LEU A 18 -4.64 -3.33 0.31
CA LEU A 18 -4.65 -2.05 -0.42
C LEU A 18 -5.89 -1.92 -1.32
N MET A 19 -6.34 -3.01 -1.94
CA MET A 19 -7.53 -3.03 -2.79
C MET A 19 -8.79 -2.69 -2.00
N ASP A 20 -8.93 -3.20 -0.78
CA ASP A 20 -10.06 -2.88 0.09
C ASP A 20 -10.04 -1.40 0.48
N ALA A 21 -8.87 -0.87 0.86
CA ALA A 21 -8.70 0.53 1.20
C ALA A 21 -8.97 1.47 -0.01
N TRP A 22 -8.47 1.13 -1.20
CA TRP A 22 -8.73 1.91 -2.42
C TRP A 22 -10.19 1.87 -2.86
N LYS A 23 -10.86 0.72 -2.75
CA LYS A 23 -12.30 0.62 -3.02
C LYS A 23 -13.11 1.48 -2.06
N HIS A 24 -12.81 1.38 -0.77
CA HIS A 24 -13.45 2.23 0.24
C HIS A 24 -13.23 3.71 -0.06
N ALA A 25 -12.00 4.12 -0.37
CA ALA A 25 -11.71 5.50 -0.69
C ALA A 25 -12.41 5.98 -1.97
N SER A 26 -12.42 5.14 -3.01
CA SER A 26 -13.11 5.40 -4.28
C SER A 26 -14.62 5.60 -4.09
N MET A 27 -15.28 4.74 -3.31
CA MET A 27 -16.72 4.81 -3.04
C MET A 27 -17.11 6.06 -2.22
N ASN A 28 -16.21 6.51 -1.35
CA ASN A 28 -16.46 7.63 -0.44
C ASN A 28 -15.83 8.95 -0.90
N SER A 29 -15.25 9.01 -2.12
CA SER A 29 -14.52 10.18 -2.62
C SER A 29 -13.41 10.66 -1.68
N ILE A 30 -12.80 9.74 -0.94
CA ILE A 30 -11.65 10.00 -0.07
C ILE A 30 -10.38 9.95 -0.93
N ARG A 31 -9.44 10.85 -0.63
CA ARG A 31 -8.17 10.97 -1.32
C ARG A 31 -7.05 10.99 -0.30
N ASN A 32 -6.21 9.97 -0.31
CA ASN A 32 -5.10 9.81 0.63
C ASN A 32 -3.76 9.80 -0.09
N LEU A 33 -2.70 10.11 0.64
CA LEU A 33 -1.34 9.93 0.17
C LEU A 33 -1.02 8.43 0.02
N PRO A 34 -0.14 8.04 -0.92
CA PRO A 34 0.16 6.64 -1.17
C PRO A 34 0.57 5.88 0.10
N HIS A 35 1.48 6.44 0.90
CA HIS A 35 1.98 5.82 2.12
C HIS A 35 0.90 5.64 3.20
N GLN A 36 -0.15 6.46 3.22
CA GLN A 36 -1.23 6.34 4.19
C GLN A 36 -2.02 5.05 4.00
N TYR A 37 -2.16 4.57 2.77
CA TYR A 37 -2.77 3.26 2.51
C TYR A 37 -1.93 2.09 3.05
N PHE A 38 -0.60 2.21 3.02
CA PHE A 38 0.27 1.22 3.67
C PHE A 38 0.15 1.29 5.19
N PHE A 39 0.04 2.49 5.77
CA PHE A 39 -0.20 2.66 7.20
C PHE A 39 -1.54 2.08 7.65
N GLU A 40 -2.59 2.24 6.83
CA GLU A 40 -3.88 1.58 7.05
C GLU A 40 -3.73 0.05 7.00
N ALA A 41 -3.01 -0.48 6.01
CA ALA A 41 -2.74 -1.91 5.91
C ALA A 41 -1.97 -2.46 7.13
N LEU A 42 -1.02 -1.71 7.68
CA LEU A 42 -0.26 -2.11 8.88
C LEU A 42 -1.11 -2.19 10.16
N GLN A 43 -2.30 -1.58 10.20
CA GLN A 43 -3.25 -1.74 11.31
C GLN A 43 -3.96 -3.10 11.28
N SER A 44 -3.89 -3.82 10.16
CA SER A 44 -4.50 -5.14 10.01
C SER A 44 -3.74 -6.19 10.82
N GLU A 45 -4.37 -6.71 11.88
CA GLU A 45 -3.81 -7.83 12.65
C GLU A 45 -3.57 -9.06 11.76
N SER A 46 -4.41 -9.30 10.74
CA SER A 46 -4.21 -10.44 9.83
C SER A 46 -2.94 -10.28 9.00
N LEU A 47 -2.67 -9.08 8.47
CA LEU A 47 -1.43 -8.81 7.74
C LEU A 47 -0.22 -8.97 8.67
N MET A 48 -0.30 -8.38 9.87
CA MET A 48 0.81 -8.33 10.82
C MET A 48 1.13 -9.69 11.46
N ASN A 49 0.17 -10.63 11.47
CA ASN A 49 0.38 -12.01 11.93
C ASN A 49 0.96 -12.91 10.82
N ASN A 50 0.70 -12.60 9.55
CA ASN A 50 1.21 -13.34 8.40
C ASN A 50 2.58 -12.84 7.90
N CYS A 51 3.10 -11.74 8.46
CA CYS A 51 4.41 -11.20 8.09
C CYS A 51 5.56 -12.07 8.64
N ASP A 52 6.35 -12.65 7.73
CA ASP A 52 7.58 -13.39 8.08
C ASP A 52 8.74 -12.46 8.55
N GLY A 53 8.62 -11.15 8.34
CA GLY A 53 9.66 -10.16 8.65
C GLY A 53 9.67 -9.69 10.11
N ASP A 54 10.85 -9.33 10.61
CA ASP A 54 10.98 -8.67 11.91
C ASP A 54 10.46 -7.23 11.85
N ARG A 55 9.45 -6.93 12.68
CA ARG A 55 8.85 -5.58 12.78
C ARG A 55 9.88 -4.53 13.19
N GLN A 56 10.84 -4.87 14.04
CA GLN A 56 11.89 -3.93 14.47
C GLN A 56 12.86 -3.56 13.34
N SER A 57 12.92 -4.39 12.31
CA SER A 57 13.73 -4.17 11.11
C SER A 57 12.98 -3.40 10.01
N SER A 58 11.71 -3.05 10.21
CA SER A 58 10.88 -2.33 9.23
C SER A 58 10.86 -0.82 9.49
N TRP A 59 11.51 -0.05 8.62
CA TRP A 59 11.45 1.41 8.70
C TRP A 59 10.04 1.95 8.42
N VAL A 60 9.24 1.26 7.59
CA VAL A 60 7.86 1.66 7.29
C VAL A 60 6.99 1.50 8.54
N TYR A 61 7.17 0.40 9.27
CA TYR A 61 6.47 0.18 10.54
C TYR A 61 6.90 1.20 11.60
N ALA A 62 8.20 1.50 11.70
CA ALA A 62 8.69 2.54 12.59
C ALA A 62 8.13 3.93 12.24
N ALA A 63 8.01 4.27 10.96
CA ALA A 63 7.41 5.52 10.51
C ALA A 63 5.92 5.61 10.83
N PHE A 64 5.20 4.49 10.72
CA PHE A 64 3.80 4.39 11.13
C PHE A 64 3.63 4.60 12.65
N GLU A 65 4.40 3.90 13.48
CA GLU A 65 4.32 4.00 14.95
C GLU A 65 4.68 5.39 15.49
N LEU A 66 5.56 6.12 14.79
CA LEU A 66 6.02 7.45 15.18
C LEU A 66 5.28 8.60 14.46
N ASP A 67 4.28 8.29 13.63
CA ASP A 67 3.52 9.26 12.83
C ASP A 67 4.42 10.23 12.04
N LEU A 68 5.44 9.67 11.36
CA LEU A 68 6.41 10.48 10.62
C LEU A 68 5.82 10.98 9.29
N PRO A 69 6.11 12.23 8.89
CA PRO A 69 5.76 12.71 7.57
C PRO A 69 6.59 11.97 6.50
N ILE A 70 5.91 11.30 5.56
CA ILE A 70 6.53 10.55 4.46
C ILE A 70 6.19 11.22 3.13
N PHE A 71 7.21 11.48 2.32
CA PHE A 71 7.08 12.01 0.97
C PHE A 71 7.55 10.95 -0.02
N VAL A 72 6.67 10.57 -0.95
CA VAL A 72 6.91 9.50 -1.93
C VAL A 72 6.53 9.97 -3.34
N PRO A 73 7.18 11.02 -3.88
CA PRO A 73 6.98 11.39 -5.28
C PRO A 73 7.43 10.24 -6.18
N GLY A 74 6.71 10.01 -7.28
CA GLY A 74 7.02 8.92 -8.20
C GLY A 74 6.57 7.54 -7.70
N TRP A 75 5.68 7.46 -6.71
CA TRP A 75 5.16 6.19 -6.20
C TRP A 75 4.52 5.31 -7.29
N GLU A 76 4.04 5.94 -8.36
CA GLU A 76 3.47 5.30 -9.53
C GLU A 76 4.48 4.38 -10.24
N ASP A 77 5.79 4.66 -10.16
CA ASP A 77 6.87 3.80 -10.66
C ASP A 77 7.22 2.72 -9.62
N SER A 78 6.22 1.92 -9.25
CA SER A 78 6.38 0.81 -8.32
C SER A 78 5.47 -0.35 -8.69
N THR A 79 5.73 -1.54 -8.11
CA THR A 79 4.85 -2.70 -8.28
C THR A 79 3.40 -2.36 -7.88
N MET A 80 3.21 -1.62 -6.79
CA MET A 80 1.88 -1.20 -6.32
C MET A 80 1.28 -0.12 -7.20
N GLY A 81 2.08 0.79 -7.76
CA GLY A 81 1.64 1.77 -8.75
C GLY A 81 1.11 1.11 -10.03
N ASN A 82 1.83 0.09 -10.54
CA ASN A 82 1.39 -0.70 -11.70
C ASN A 82 0.08 -1.45 -11.43
N ILE A 83 -0.05 -2.07 -10.26
CA ILE A 83 -1.28 -2.75 -9.84
C ILE A 83 -2.42 -1.72 -9.74
N PHE A 84 -2.20 -0.59 -9.07
CA PHE A 84 -3.20 0.47 -8.94
C PHE A 84 -3.68 0.98 -10.31
N ALA A 85 -2.77 1.21 -11.25
CA ALA A 85 -3.09 1.62 -12.61
C ALA A 85 -3.93 0.56 -13.33
N ALA A 86 -3.57 -0.72 -13.24
CA ALA A 86 -4.33 -1.81 -13.83
C ALA A 86 -5.76 -1.88 -13.26
N ARG A 87 -5.90 -1.78 -11.94
CA ARG A 87 -7.20 -1.83 -11.24
C ARG A 87 -8.08 -0.62 -11.55
N SER A 88 -7.46 0.55 -11.75
CA SER A 88 -8.14 1.76 -12.22
C SER A 88 -8.64 1.59 -13.65
N LEU A 89 -7.81 1.03 -14.55
CA LEU A 89 -8.18 0.75 -15.94
C LEU A 89 -9.31 -0.29 -16.05
N GLU A 90 -9.33 -1.26 -15.16
CA GLU A 90 -10.41 -2.25 -15.04
C GLU A 90 -11.71 -1.66 -14.46
N GLY A 91 -11.69 -0.42 -13.97
CA GLY A 91 -12.83 0.23 -13.32
C GLY A 91 -13.14 -0.30 -11.92
N GLN A 92 -12.21 -1.02 -11.28
CA GLN A 92 -12.41 -1.54 -9.92
C GLN A 92 -12.26 -0.46 -8.85
N ILE A 93 -11.47 0.57 -9.13
CA ILE A 93 -11.18 1.70 -8.25
C ILE A 93 -11.14 2.99 -9.07
N ASN A 94 -11.37 4.13 -8.43
CA ASN A 94 -11.21 5.46 -9.03
C ASN A 94 -9.78 5.95 -8.80
N SER A 95 -9.07 6.29 -9.87
CA SER A 95 -7.69 6.80 -9.80
C SER A 95 -7.54 8.05 -8.94
N ASP A 96 -8.61 8.84 -8.76
CA ASP A 96 -8.58 10.05 -7.94
C ASP A 96 -8.42 9.78 -6.44
N CYS A 97 -8.59 8.53 -5.99
CA CYS A 97 -8.47 8.18 -4.57
C CYS A 97 -7.02 8.24 -4.04
N VAL A 98 -6.01 8.34 -4.90
CA VAL A 98 -4.60 8.49 -4.49
C VAL A 98 -4.03 9.84 -4.94
N LEU A 99 -3.29 10.50 -4.04
CA LEU A 99 -2.57 11.76 -4.31
C LEU A 99 -1.16 11.52 -4.90
N SER A 100 -0.51 12.56 -5.40
CA SER A 100 0.80 12.52 -6.09
C SER A 100 2.03 12.17 -5.22
N GLY A 101 1.83 11.82 -3.94
CA GLY A 101 2.91 11.49 -3.01
C GLY A 101 3.60 12.70 -2.35
N ILE A 102 3.12 13.91 -2.60
CA ILE A 102 3.46 15.20 -1.95
C ILE A 102 2.15 15.91 -1.61
#